data_AF-A0A4R5AWC8-F1
#
_entry.id   AF-A0A4R5AWC8-F1
#
_cell.length_a   1.000
_cell.length_b   1.000
_cell.length_c   1.000
_cell.angle_alpha   90.00
_cell.angle_beta   90.00
_cell.angle_gamma   90.00
#
_symmetry.space_group_name_H-M   'P 1'
#
loop_
_entity.id
_entity.type
_entity.pdbx_description
1 polymer ?
#
loop_
_entity_poly.entity_id
_entity_poly.type
_entity_poly.pdbx_seq_one_letter_code
_entity_poly.pdbx_strand_id
1 'polypeptide(L)'
;MKLTGKCKEDFDKWFYDNYPYKEFLFYSDNFKCTYIIEFFDSYGVYLCITPVFPINKYGFSYSVDLKYYYDIFNTRTEAAKAAIIKANEIYNDKHKL
;
A
#
# COMPACT_ATOMS: atom_id res chain seq x y z
N MET A 1 -8.95 2.10 3.29
CA MET A 1 -7.96 2.79 2.41
C MET A 1 -8.63 3.07 1.07
N LYS A 2 -8.30 4.17 0.38
CA LYS A 2 -8.92 4.53 -0.90
C LYS A 2 -7.86 5.10 -1.85
N LEU A 3 -7.64 4.43 -2.98
CA LEU A 3 -6.84 4.97 -4.09
C LEU A 3 -7.63 6.09 -4.78
N THR A 4 -6.93 7.11 -5.27
CA THR A 4 -7.54 8.29 -5.89
C THR A 4 -6.79 8.69 -7.16
N GLY A 5 -7.43 9.54 -7.97
CA GLY A 5 -6.82 10.13 -9.16
C GLY A 5 -6.31 9.08 -10.16
N LYS A 6 -5.19 9.42 -10.81
CA LYS A 6 -4.54 8.56 -11.81
C LYS A 6 -4.10 7.22 -11.24
N CYS A 7 -3.67 7.18 -9.98
CA CYS A 7 -3.31 5.94 -9.29
C CYS A 7 -4.48 4.95 -9.25
N LYS A 8 -5.70 5.44 -9.00
CA LYS A 8 -6.90 4.58 -9.00
C LYS A 8 -7.21 4.04 -10.39
N GLU A 9 -7.17 4.91 -11.41
CA GLU A 9 -7.47 4.53 -12.78
C GLU A 9 -6.50 3.46 -13.30
N ASP A 10 -5.21 3.63 -13.02
CA ASP A 10 -4.18 2.67 -13.42
C ASP A 10 -4.27 1.37 -12.63
N PHE A 11 -4.58 1.44 -11.33
CA PHE A 11 -4.84 0.25 -10.53
C PHE A 11 -6.04 -0.54 -11.06
N ASP A 12 -7.17 0.13 -11.35
CA ASP A 12 -8.37 -0.54 -11.86
C ASP A 12 -8.08 -1.23 -13.19
N LYS A 13 -7.34 -0.56 -14.09
CA LYS A 13 -6.92 -1.14 -15.37
C LYS A 13 -5.99 -2.33 -15.16
N TRP A 14 -4.92 -2.14 -14.39
CA TRP A 14 -3.94 -3.18 -14.10
C TRP A 14 -4.60 -4.40 -13.45
N PHE A 15 -5.50 -4.17 -12.49
CA PHE A 15 -6.20 -5.25 -11.79
C PHE A 15 -7.10 -6.02 -12.76
N TYR A 16 -7.83 -5.32 -13.65
CA TYR A 16 -8.64 -5.97 -14.68
C TYR A 16 -7.82 -6.79 -15.69
N ASP A 17 -6.65 -6.29 -16.08
CA ASP A 17 -5.77 -6.97 -17.03
C ASP A 17 -5.12 -8.23 -16.43
N ASN A 18 -4.81 -8.21 -15.12
CA ASN A 18 -4.07 -9.28 -14.44
C ASN A 18 -4.97 -10.28 -13.68
N TYR A 19 -6.15 -9.87 -13.25
CA TYR A 19 -7.07 -10.72 -12.49
C TYR A 19 -8.46 -10.76 -13.14
N PRO A 20 -8.94 -11.95 -13.52
CA PRO A 20 -10.22 -12.09 -14.22
C PRO A 20 -11.45 -11.86 -13.31
N TYR A 21 -11.26 -11.76 -11.98
CA TYR A 21 -12.34 -11.67 -11.01
C TYR A 21 -12.62 -10.23 -10.55
N LYS A 22 -13.84 -9.76 -10.80
CA LYS A 22 -14.32 -8.39 -10.53
C LYS A 22 -14.72 -8.13 -9.07
N GLU A 23 -14.35 -9.01 -8.15
CA GLU A 23 -14.82 -8.99 -6.76
C GLU A 23 -13.88 -8.26 -5.79
N PHE A 24 -12.93 -7.47 -6.30
CA PHE A 24 -12.01 -6.68 -5.47
C PHE A 24 -12.71 -5.94 -4.33
N LEU A 25 -13.91 -5.39 -4.60
CA LEU A 25 -14.71 -4.66 -3.61
C LEU A 25 -15.17 -5.53 -2.43
N PHE A 26 -15.35 -6.83 -2.62
CA PHE A 26 -15.81 -7.78 -1.58
C PHE A 26 -14.67 -8.36 -0.75
N TYR A 27 -13.42 -8.20 -1.18
CA TYR A 27 -12.28 -8.67 -0.39
C TYR A 27 -12.13 -7.90 0.92
N SER A 28 -11.63 -8.59 1.94
CA SER A 28 -11.24 -7.95 3.19
C SER A 28 -10.09 -6.97 2.95
N ASP A 29 -9.95 -5.98 3.83
CA ASP A 29 -8.89 -4.97 3.73
C ASP A 29 -7.49 -5.58 3.59
N ASN A 30 -7.22 -6.73 4.22
CA ASN A 30 -5.94 -7.40 4.14
C ASN A 30 -5.66 -7.91 2.72
N PHE A 31 -6.63 -8.55 2.07
CA PHE A 31 -6.50 -9.00 0.69
C PHE A 31 -6.39 -7.81 -0.27
N LYS A 32 -7.18 -6.76 -0.05
CA LYS A 32 -7.08 -5.51 -0.83
C LYS A 32 -5.68 -4.90 -0.76
N CYS A 33 -5.07 -4.85 0.44
CA CYS A 33 -3.71 -4.36 0.60
C CYS A 33 -2.71 -5.15 -0.25
N THR A 34 -2.83 -6.49 -0.29
CA THR A 34 -1.92 -7.35 -1.07
C THR A 34 -1.91 -7.00 -2.55
N TYR A 35 -3.08 -6.92 -3.19
CA TYR A 35 -3.17 -6.57 -4.61
C TYR A 35 -2.66 -5.16 -4.91
N ILE A 36 -2.92 -4.22 -4.00
CA ILE A 36 -2.44 -2.84 -4.17
C ILE A 36 -0.91 -2.77 -4.02
N ILE A 37 -0.31 -3.54 -3.10
CA ILE A 37 1.15 -3.63 -2.98
C ILE A 37 1.75 -4.22 -4.26
N GLU A 38 1.18 -5.30 -4.78
CA GLU A 38 1.65 -5.94 -6.02
C GLU A 38 1.55 -5.00 -7.22
N PHE A 39 0.49 -4.20 -7.31
CA PHE A 39 0.38 -3.12 -8.29
C PHE A 39 1.53 -2.13 -8.16
N PHE A 40 1.82 -1.61 -6.96
CA PHE A 40 2.90 -0.64 -6.79
C PHE A 40 4.28 -1.24 -7.12
N ASP A 41 4.52 -2.51 -6.76
CA ASP A 41 5.74 -3.23 -7.10
C ASP A 41 5.90 -3.36 -8.64
N SER A 42 4.81 -3.59 -9.40
CA SER A 42 4.88 -3.66 -10.87
C SER A 42 5.18 -2.30 -11.53
N TYR A 43 4.98 -1.19 -10.82
CA TYR A 43 5.30 0.17 -11.25
C TYR A 43 6.60 0.72 -10.61
N GLY A 44 7.37 -0.14 -9.93
CA GLY A 44 8.66 0.20 -9.31
C GLY A 44 8.55 1.06 -8.05
N VAL A 45 7.41 1.05 -7.38
CA VAL A 45 7.18 1.71 -6.08
C VAL A 45 7.15 0.65 -4.99
N TYR A 46 8.30 0.35 -4.41
CA TYR A 46 8.42 -0.72 -3.42
C TYR A 46 7.97 -0.26 -2.03
N LEU A 47 7.00 -0.96 -1.45
CA LEU A 47 6.48 -0.70 -0.11
C LEU A 47 7.18 -1.58 0.92
N CYS A 48 8.15 -1.02 1.65
CA CYS A 48 8.85 -1.76 2.69
C CYS A 48 8.09 -1.67 4.02
N ILE A 49 7.53 -2.80 4.47
CA ILE A 49 6.85 -2.93 5.77
C ILE A 49 7.62 -3.93 6.61
N THR A 50 8.33 -3.45 7.62
CA THR A 50 9.28 -4.28 8.40
C THR A 50 8.84 -4.39 9.85
N PRO A 51 8.82 -5.60 10.45
CA PRO A 51 8.59 -5.72 11.88
C PRO A 51 9.77 -5.09 12.64
N VAL A 52 9.47 -4.26 13.63
CA VAL A 52 10.43 -3.63 14.52
C VAL A 52 10.13 -3.99 15.97
N PHE A 53 11.17 -4.16 16.77
CA PHE A 53 11.07 -4.37 18.21
C PHE A 53 11.40 -3.05 18.93
N PRO A 54 10.39 -2.30 19.42
CA PRO A 54 10.66 -1.06 20.12
C PRO A 54 11.31 -1.39 21.48
N ILE A 55 12.43 -0.75 21.78
CA ILE A 55 13.21 -0.96 23.02
C ILE A 55 12.36 -0.80 24.29
N ASN A 56 11.26 -0.04 24.23
CA ASN A 56 10.38 0.28 25.37
C ASN A 56 8.95 -0.29 25.26
N LYS A 57 8.69 -1.28 24.40
CA LYS A 57 7.36 -1.94 24.30
C LYS A 57 7.52 -3.46 24.27
N TYR A 58 6.66 -4.16 25.02
CA TYR A 58 6.45 -5.59 24.85
C TYR A 58 5.60 -5.82 23.59
N GLY A 59 6.21 -6.37 22.53
CA GLY A 59 5.52 -6.78 21.30
C GLY A 59 6.20 -6.33 20.01
N PHE A 60 5.72 -6.86 18.89
CA PHE A 60 6.13 -6.42 17.55
C PHE A 60 5.41 -5.12 17.18
N SER A 61 6.12 -4.19 16.55
CA SER A 61 5.55 -3.06 15.81
C SER A 61 5.96 -3.19 14.33
N TYR A 62 5.46 -2.34 13.45
CA TYR A 62 5.80 -2.36 12.03
C TYR A 62 6.20 -0.96 11.56
N SER A 63 7.37 -0.84 10.92
CA SER A 63 7.77 0.39 10.26
C SER A 63 7.40 0.37 8.78
N VAL A 64 7.07 1.53 8.24
CA VAL A 64 6.97 1.77 6.80
C VAL A 64 8.17 2.59 6.37
N ASP A 65 8.87 2.17 5.32
CA ASP A 65 9.86 3.01 4.64
C ASP A 65 9.44 3.18 3.17
N LEU A 66 9.08 4.41 2.82
CA LEU A 66 8.73 4.80 1.47
C LEU A 66 9.13 6.26 1.29
N LYS A 67 10.07 6.57 0.39
CA LYS A 67 10.56 7.91 0.00
C LYS A 67 10.06 9.08 0.90
N TYR A 68 10.87 9.45 1.90
CA TYR A 68 10.61 10.52 2.88
C TYR A 68 9.44 10.28 3.85
N TYR A 69 8.95 9.05 3.98
CA TYR A 69 7.96 8.67 4.97
C TYR A 69 8.47 7.50 5.82
N TYR A 70 8.56 7.76 7.12
CA TYR A 70 8.85 6.77 8.15
C TYR A 70 7.85 6.93 9.29
N ASP A 71 7.20 5.83 9.69
CA ASP A 71 6.26 5.80 10.80
C ASP A 71 6.19 4.39 11.41
N ILE A 72 5.76 4.28 12.67
CA ILE A 72 5.70 3.04 13.44
C ILE A 72 4.25 2.73 13.85
N PHE A 73 3.79 1.52 13.50
CA PHE A 73 2.43 1.07 13.75
C PHE A 73 2.39 -0.16 14.66
N ASN A 74 1.27 -0.34 15.37
CA ASN A 74 1.10 -1.50 16.25
C ASN A 74 0.81 -2.79 15.45
N THR A 75 0.18 -2.68 14.28
CA THR A 75 -0.16 -3.84 13.43
C THR A 75 0.37 -3.70 12.00
N ARG A 76 0.64 -4.85 11.35
CA ARG A 76 1.06 -4.88 9.94
C ARG A 76 0.02 -4.28 9.01
N THR A 77 -1.27 -4.49 9.32
CA THR A 77 -2.38 -3.99 8.50
C THR A 77 -2.45 -2.46 8.56
N GLU A 78 -2.24 -1.84 9.71
CA GLU A 78 -2.16 -0.38 9.83
C GLU A 78 -0.96 0.16 9.04
N ALA A 79 0.22 -0.45 9.19
CA ALA A 79 1.41 -0.07 8.43
C ALA A 79 1.18 -0.19 6.91
N ALA A 80 0.59 -1.28 6.45
CA ALA A 80 0.26 -1.46 5.03
C ALA A 80 -0.70 -0.39 4.50
N LYS A 81 -1.75 -0.07 5.26
CA LYS A 81 -2.70 0.98 4.89
C LYS A 81 -2.02 2.34 4.78
N ALA A 82 -1.15 2.69 5.72
CA ALA A 82 -0.40 3.94 5.71
C ALA A 82 0.59 4.02 4.54
N ALA A 83 1.36 2.96 4.31
CA ALA A 83 2.28 2.83 3.18
C ALA A 83 1.56 3.06 1.85
N ILE A 84 0.40 2.43 1.67
CA ILE A 84 -0.38 2.52 0.44
C ILE A 84 -0.98 3.90 0.24
N ILE A 85 -1.45 4.57 1.31
CA ILE A 85 -1.89 5.96 1.21
C ILE A 85 -0.75 6.85 0.71
N LYS A 86 0.45 6.68 1.27
CA LYS A 86 1.61 7.46 0.85
C LYS A 86 2.06 7.15 -0.58
N ALA A 87 2.02 5.87 -0.98
CA ALA A 87 2.31 5.44 -2.34
C ALA A 87 1.33 6.05 -3.35
N ASN A 88 0.05 6.10 -3.01
CA ASN A 88 -0.99 6.75 -3.82
C ASN A 88 -0.69 8.24 -4.02
N GLU A 89 -0.26 8.96 -2.99
CA GLU A 89 0.16 10.37 -3.11
C GLU A 89 1.34 10.53 -4.08
N ILE A 90 2.42 9.77 -3.85
CA ILE A 90 3.64 9.82 -4.66
C ILE A 90 3.35 9.47 -6.12
N TYR A 91 2.54 8.44 -6.35
CA TYR A 91 2.16 8.01 -7.69
C TYR A 91 1.37 9.10 -8.41
N ASN A 92 0.34 9.65 -7.76
CA ASN A 92 -0.45 10.73 -8.37
C ASN A 92 0.42 11.95 -8.66
N ASP A 93 1.31 12.35 -7.74
CA ASP A 93 2.22 13.48 -7.95
C ASP A 93 3.15 13.27 -9.16
N LYS A 94 3.66 12.06 -9.36
CA LYS A 94 4.49 11.72 -10.53
C LYS A 94 3.72 11.79 -11.86
N HIS A 95 2.41 11.62 -11.82
CA HIS A 95 1.54 11.58 -13.01
C HIS A 95 0.58 12.77 -13.10
N LYS A 96 0.84 13.86 -12.36
CA LYS A 96 0.21 15.15 -12.61
C LYS A 96 0.76 15.71 -13.93
N LEU A 97 -0.05 15.65 -14.98
CA LEU A 97 0.11 16.45 -16.20
C LEU A 97 -0.31 17.90 -15.91
#